data_AF-A0A7K9CVZ6-F1
#
_entry.id   AF-A0A7K9CVZ6-F1
#
_cell.length_a   1.000
_cell.length_b   1.000
_cell.length_c   1.000
_cell.angle_alpha   90.00
_cell.angle_beta   90.00
_cell.angle_gamma   90.00
#
_symmetry.space_group_name_H-M   'P 1'
#
loop_
_entity.id
_entity.type
_entity.pdbx_description
1 polymer ?
#
loop_
_entity_poly.entity_id
_entity_poly.type
_entity_poly.pdbx_seq_one_letter_code
_entity_poly.pdbx_strand_id
1 'polypeptide(L)'
;IIVQVLTLTVGNNPTITNPFPVAEPAVVKFICAVPSRVTLTPVYGSPQLDLSCPLLQQNKQVVPVSNYHNPVLELAAYDQGGSKFDNFSSLSVTWESTNASLANIEPDMPMELTLKDEIGQKKMHGLQTVQVHNESGRAAVSATAAGYQQSHLKAAKVKIL
;
A
#
# COMPACT_ATOMS: atom_id res chain seq x y z
N ILE A 1 -16.86 -7.34 -8.47
CA ILE A 1 -15.50 -7.63 -8.99
C ILE A 1 -15.54 -7.52 -10.50
N ILE A 2 -14.66 -6.73 -11.10
CA ILE A 2 -14.53 -6.58 -12.55
C ILE A 2 -13.21 -7.23 -12.96
N VAL A 3 -13.20 -7.98 -14.06
CA VAL A 3 -11.98 -8.57 -14.61
C VAL A 3 -11.67 -7.89 -15.93
N GLN A 4 -10.43 -7.40 -16.07
CA GLN A 4 -9.91 -6.84 -17.31
C GLN A 4 -8.78 -7.74 -17.82
N VAL A 5 -8.64 -7.84 -19.14
CA VAL A 5 -7.61 -8.68 -19.76
C VAL A 5 -6.81 -7.82 -20.73
N LEU A 6 -5.50 -7.76 -20.52
CA LEU A 6 -4.55 -7.16 -21.45
C LEU A 6 -3.90 -8.27 -22.26
N THR A 7 -4.05 -8.21 -23.57
CA THR A 7 -3.35 -9.09 -24.50
C THR A 7 -2.34 -8.26 -25.28
N LEU A 8 -1.06 -8.60 -25.13
CA LEU A 8 0.02 -8.06 -25.93
C LEU A 8 0.42 -9.08 -26.98
N THR A 9 0.30 -8.75 -28.26
CA THR A 9 0.72 -9.63 -29.35
C THR A 9 1.97 -9.07 -30.01
N VAL A 10 3.04 -9.86 -30.06
CA VAL A 10 4.31 -9.50 -30.70
C VAL A 10 4.54 -10.41 -31.89
N GLY A 11 4.71 -9.85 -33.08
CA GLY A 11 4.94 -10.63 -34.29
C GLY A 11 5.66 -9.83 -35.36
N ASN A 12 6.08 -10.52 -36.41
CA ASN A 12 6.61 -9.87 -37.61
C ASN A 12 5.50 -9.59 -38.63
N ASN A 13 5.77 -8.67 -39.55
CA ASN A 13 4.88 -8.42 -40.68
C ASN A 13 5.21 -9.38 -41.83
N PRO A 14 4.24 -9.65 -42.72
CA PRO A 14 4.50 -10.43 -43.93
C PRO A 14 5.57 -9.77 -44.80
N THR A 15 6.44 -10.57 -45.41
CA THR A 15 7.38 -10.12 -46.46
C THR A 15 7.34 -11.06 -47.65
N ILE A 16 8.02 -10.69 -48.75
CA ILE A 16 8.11 -11.54 -49.96
C ILE A 16 8.73 -12.90 -49.62
N THR A 17 9.71 -12.95 -48.72
CA THR A 17 10.37 -14.20 -48.28
C THR A 17 9.71 -14.85 -47.07
N ASN A 18 8.79 -14.15 -46.39
CA ASN A 18 8.02 -14.67 -45.27
C ASN A 18 6.53 -14.28 -45.38
N PRO A 19 5.77 -14.94 -46.27
CA PRO A 19 4.35 -14.65 -46.46
C PRO A 19 3.46 -15.10 -45.29
N PHE A 20 3.97 -15.96 -44.40
CA PHE A 20 3.25 -16.47 -43.23
C PHE A 20 3.96 -16.03 -41.93
N PRO A 21 3.81 -14.77 -41.51
CA PRO A 21 4.42 -14.28 -40.29
C PRO A 21 3.89 -14.99 -39.04
N VAL A 22 4.71 -14.97 -37.99
CA VAL A 22 4.38 -15.53 -36.67
C VAL A 22 4.13 -14.39 -35.70
N ALA A 23 3.10 -14.54 -34.89
CA ALA A 23 2.77 -13.64 -33.80
C ALA A 23 2.53 -14.44 -32.52
N GLU A 24 3.13 -13.99 -31.43
CA GLU A 24 3.04 -14.61 -30.10
C GLU A 24 2.25 -13.69 -29.16
N PRO A 25 1.14 -14.17 -28.57
CA PRO A 25 0.37 -13.40 -27.59
C PRO A 25 0.81 -13.67 -26.14
N ALA A 26 0.92 -12.60 -25.35
CA ALA A 26 1.02 -12.63 -23.90
C ALA A 26 -0.25 -12.05 -23.28
N VAL A 27 -0.86 -12.76 -22.32
CA VAL A 27 -2.15 -12.38 -21.73
C VAL A 27 -2.00 -12.18 -20.22
N VAL A 28 -2.41 -11.02 -19.72
CA VAL A 28 -2.42 -10.68 -18.29
C VAL A 28 -3.85 -10.35 -17.86
N LYS A 29 -4.30 -10.94 -16.74
CA LYS A 29 -5.61 -10.68 -16.15
C LYS A 29 -5.47 -9.74 -14.96
N PHE A 30 -6.24 -8.66 -14.96
CA PHE A 30 -6.36 -7.70 -13.86
C PHE A 30 -7.70 -7.86 -13.18
N ILE A 31 -7.69 -7.97 -11.86
CA ILE A 31 -8.91 -8.01 -11.04
C ILE A 31 -9.08 -6.65 -10.39
N CYS A 32 -10.18 -5.97 -10.71
CA CYS A 32 -10.55 -4.70 -10.12
C CYS A 32 -11.66 -4.91 -9.10
N ALA A 33 -11.41 -4.48 -7.86
CA ALA A 33 -12.37 -4.53 -6.76
C ALA A 33 -12.46 -3.16 -6.07
N VAL A 34 -13.52 -2.96 -5.30
CA VAL A 34 -13.66 -1.76 -4.46
C VAL A 34 -12.91 -2.01 -3.14
N PRO A 35 -12.01 -1.12 -2.71
CA PRO A 35 -11.38 -1.22 -1.39
C PRO A 35 -12.43 -1.18 -0.30
N SER A 36 -12.34 -2.09 0.67
CA SER A 36 -13.28 -2.18 1.80
C SER A 36 -12.61 -1.97 3.15
N ARG A 37 -11.30 -2.24 3.24
CA ARG A 37 -10.54 -2.18 4.49
C ARG A 37 -9.08 -1.82 4.21
N VAL A 38 -8.50 -1.05 5.12
CA VAL A 38 -7.05 -0.89 5.23
C VAL A 38 -6.57 -1.50 6.55
N THR A 39 -5.34 -1.98 6.59
CA THR A 39 -4.70 -2.45 7.81
C THR A 39 -3.43 -1.67 8.07
N LEU A 40 -3.14 -1.41 9.33
CA LEU A 40 -1.90 -0.79 9.78
C LEU A 40 -1.11 -1.79 10.60
N THR A 41 0.15 -2.02 10.22
CA THR A 41 1.06 -2.91 10.92
C THR A 41 2.33 -2.14 11.28
N PRO A 42 2.78 -2.12 12.54
CA PRO A 42 4.05 -1.52 12.90
C PRO A 42 5.21 -2.28 12.24
N VAL A 43 6.11 -1.54 11.59
CA VAL A 43 7.36 -2.08 11.04
C VAL A 43 8.43 -1.99 12.11
N TYR A 44 8.89 -3.15 12.57
CA TYR A 44 10.02 -3.23 13.49
C TYR A 44 11.31 -3.41 12.68
N GLY A 45 12.34 -2.62 13.02
CA GLY A 45 13.68 -2.90 12.56
C GLY A 45 14.13 -4.28 13.04
N SER A 46 14.98 -4.96 12.27
CA SER A 46 15.60 -6.22 12.71
C SER A 46 16.26 -6.01 14.08
N PRO A 47 16.00 -6.85 15.09
CA PRO A 47 16.71 -6.75 16.36
C PRO A 47 18.19 -7.03 16.10
N GLN A 48 19.01 -5.99 16.02
CA GLN A 48 20.46 -6.13 15.83
C GLN A 48 21.19 -6.56 17.10
N LEU A 49 20.49 -6.78 18.22
CA LEU A 49 21.07 -7.36 19.42
C LEU A 49 20.05 -8.26 20.11
N ASP A 50 20.57 -9.30 20.76
CA ASP A 50 19.95 -10.32 21.64
C ASP A 50 19.13 -9.77 22.82
N LEU A 51 18.67 -8.52 22.76
CA LEU A 51 17.71 -7.96 23.68
C LEU A 51 16.33 -8.46 23.26
N SER A 52 15.91 -9.56 23.90
CA SER A 52 14.54 -10.07 23.88
C SER A 52 13.58 -8.94 24.24
N CYS A 53 13.11 -8.21 23.23
CA CYS A 53 12.13 -7.15 23.43
C CYS A 53 10.79 -7.84 23.76
N PRO A 54 10.18 -7.62 24.94
CA PRO A 54 8.94 -8.27 25.34
C PRO A 54 7.72 -7.86 24.49
N LEU A 55 7.92 -7.04 23.46
CA LEU A 55 6.91 -6.55 22.51
C LEU A 55 6.10 -7.69 21.87
N LEU A 56 6.73 -8.84 21.60
CA LEU A 56 6.06 -10.01 21.02
C LEU A 56 5.05 -10.68 21.98
N GLN A 57 5.14 -10.42 23.29
CA GLN A 57 4.30 -11.02 24.32
C GLN A 57 3.21 -10.08 24.87
N GLN A 58 3.16 -8.82 24.43
CA GLN A 58 2.18 -7.86 24.96
C GLN A 58 0.83 -7.93 24.23
N ASN A 59 -0.24 -7.83 25.03
CA ASN A 59 -1.63 -7.84 24.58
C ASN A 59 -1.84 -6.93 23.37
N LYS A 60 -2.59 -7.43 22.37
CA LYS A 60 -2.89 -6.84 21.05
C LYS A 60 -3.51 -5.42 21.05
N GLN A 61 -3.61 -4.75 22.19
CA GLN A 61 -4.35 -3.50 22.35
C GLN A 61 -3.47 -2.24 22.26
N VAL A 62 -2.17 -2.32 22.60
CA VAL A 62 -1.24 -1.17 22.55
C VAL A 62 0.16 -1.66 22.16
N VAL A 63 0.82 -0.96 21.25
CA VAL A 63 2.19 -1.23 20.82
C VAL A 63 3.14 -0.20 21.45
N PRO A 64 4.07 -0.62 22.33
CA PRO A 64 5.10 0.28 22.84
C PRO A 64 6.07 0.65 21.73
N VAL A 65 6.40 1.94 21.67
CA VAL A 65 7.39 2.51 20.76
C VAL A 65 8.29 3.47 21.53
N SER A 66 9.48 3.76 21.00
CA SER A 66 10.32 4.82 21.54
C SER A 66 9.69 6.18 21.24
N ASN A 67 9.75 7.11 22.21
CA ASN A 67 9.40 8.51 21.98
C ASN A 67 10.54 9.32 21.35
N TYR A 68 11.72 8.73 21.15
CA TYR A 68 12.89 9.36 20.51
C TYR A 68 13.12 8.91 19.06
N HIS A 69 12.41 7.88 18.61
CA HIS A 69 12.54 7.35 17.25
C HIS A 69 11.16 7.24 16.61
N ASN A 70 11.02 7.89 15.46
CA ASN A 70 9.81 7.86 14.66
C ASN A 70 9.50 6.42 14.21
N PRO A 71 8.40 5.79 14.66
CA PRO A 71 8.04 4.47 14.19
C PRO A 71 7.45 4.56 12.77
N VAL A 72 7.55 3.46 12.04
CA VAL A 72 6.99 3.32 10.68
C VAL A 72 5.79 2.37 10.72
N LEU A 73 4.70 2.77 10.09
CA LEU A 73 3.51 1.95 9.89
C LEU A 73 3.43 1.48 8.44
N GLU A 74 3.24 0.19 8.25
CA GLU A 74 2.92 -0.42 6.96
C GLU A 74 1.41 -0.46 6.75
N LEU A 75 0.95 0.12 5.65
CA LEU A 75 -0.42 0.12 5.19
C LEU A 75 -0.60 -0.87 4.03
N ALA A 76 -1.66 -1.66 4.13
CA ALA A 76 -2.15 -2.52 3.05
C ALA A 76 -3.66 -2.32 2.86
N ALA A 77 -4.12 -2.36 1.61
CA ALA A 77 -5.53 -2.24 1.24
C ALA A 77 -6.11 -3.60 0.83
N TYR A 78 -7.37 -3.85 1.19
CA TYR A 78 -8.08 -5.11 0.98
C TYR A 78 -9.48 -4.88 0.43
N ASP A 79 -9.94 -5.81 -0.41
CA ASP A 79 -11.33 -5.85 -0.87
C ASP A 79 -12.26 -6.49 0.18
N GLN A 80 -13.56 -6.56 -0.13
CA GLN A 80 -14.57 -7.14 0.76
C GLN A 80 -14.35 -8.65 1.02
N GLY A 81 -13.74 -9.36 0.06
CA GLY A 81 -13.40 -10.77 0.19
C GLY A 81 -12.12 -11.02 0.98
N GLY A 82 -11.43 -9.97 1.43
CA GLY A 82 -10.14 -10.06 2.13
C GLY A 82 -8.94 -10.25 1.21
N SER A 83 -9.09 -10.06 -0.10
CA SER A 83 -7.96 -10.08 -1.04
C SER A 83 -7.20 -8.77 -0.97
N LYS A 84 -5.87 -8.87 -0.82
CA LYS A 84 -4.97 -7.70 -0.81
C LYS A 84 -4.78 -7.14 -2.21
N PHE A 85 -4.84 -5.82 -2.34
CA PHE A 85 -4.61 -5.15 -3.61
C PHE A 85 -3.13 -5.22 -4.04
N ASP A 86 -2.90 -5.52 -5.32
CA ASP A 86 -1.57 -5.45 -5.94
C ASP A 86 -1.04 -4.03 -5.99
N ASN A 87 -1.94 -3.07 -6.21
CA ASN A 87 -1.64 -1.65 -6.30
C ASN A 87 -2.83 -0.85 -5.78
N PHE A 88 -2.56 0.04 -4.84
CA PHE A 88 -3.55 0.97 -4.27
C PHE A 88 -3.06 2.42 -4.32
N SER A 89 -2.04 2.72 -5.13
CA SER A 89 -1.42 4.05 -5.21
C SER A 89 -2.38 5.17 -5.59
N SER A 90 -3.49 4.83 -6.23
CA SER A 90 -4.52 5.79 -6.60
C SER A 90 -5.47 6.17 -5.47
N LEU A 91 -5.41 5.48 -4.32
CA LEU A 91 -6.20 5.83 -3.15
C LEU A 91 -5.70 7.13 -2.53
N SER A 92 -6.66 7.93 -2.07
CA SER A 92 -6.41 9.03 -1.15
C SER A 92 -6.56 8.48 0.26
N VAL A 93 -5.47 8.48 1.02
CA VAL A 93 -5.45 8.05 2.42
C VAL A 93 -5.31 9.28 3.30
N THR A 94 -6.22 9.44 4.24
CA THR A 94 -6.15 10.46 5.29
C THR A 94 -5.68 9.83 6.58
N TRP A 95 -4.84 10.55 7.32
CA TRP A 95 -4.26 10.09 8.58
C TRP A 95 -4.72 10.98 9.72
N GLU A 96 -4.98 10.37 10.87
CA GLU A 96 -5.40 11.06 12.07
C GLU A 96 -4.64 10.54 13.29
N SER A 97 -4.43 11.41 14.28
CA SER A 97 -3.88 11.05 15.58
C SER A 97 -4.79 11.55 16.68
N THR A 98 -5.07 10.71 17.68
CA THR A 98 -5.85 11.11 18.86
C THR A 98 -5.11 12.11 19.76
N ASN A 99 -3.79 12.21 19.63
CA ASN A 99 -2.99 13.20 20.36
C ASN A 99 -1.76 13.62 19.56
N ALA A 100 -1.90 14.71 18.82
CA ALA A 100 -0.85 15.27 17.97
C ALA A 100 0.37 15.81 18.73
N SER A 101 0.24 16.15 20.03
CA SER A 101 1.39 16.60 20.82
C SER A 101 2.33 15.44 21.18
N LEU A 102 1.83 14.20 21.18
CA LEU A 102 2.64 13.00 21.40
C LEU A 102 3.16 12.43 20.09
N ALA A 103 2.27 12.29 19.10
CA ALA A 103 2.61 11.71 17.81
C ALA A 103 1.66 12.21 16.71
N ASN A 104 2.21 12.56 15.54
CA ASN A 104 1.43 12.97 14.37
C ASN A 104 1.99 12.39 13.08
N ILE A 105 1.19 12.47 12.01
CA ILE A 105 1.69 12.31 10.65
C ILE A 105 1.99 13.69 10.11
N GLU A 106 3.21 13.91 9.65
CA GLU A 106 3.62 15.21 9.14
C GLU A 106 2.98 15.44 7.75
N PRO A 107 2.26 16.56 7.52
CA PRO A 107 1.52 16.77 6.27
C PRO A 107 2.39 16.82 5.01
N ASP A 108 3.65 17.24 5.14
CA ASP A 108 4.61 17.32 4.05
C ASP A 108 5.40 16.01 3.83
N MET A 109 5.16 14.99 4.66
CA MET A 109 5.80 13.69 4.58
C MET A 109 4.84 12.65 3.98
N PRO A 110 4.82 12.48 2.65
CA PRO A 110 3.92 11.55 2.00
C PRO A 110 4.26 10.10 2.35
N MET A 111 3.24 9.25 2.34
CA MET A 111 3.41 7.80 2.44
C MET A 111 4.26 7.28 1.28
N GLU A 112 5.30 6.51 1.60
CA GLU A 112 6.15 5.87 0.59
C GLU A 112 5.50 4.58 0.08
N LEU A 113 5.39 4.43 -1.24
CA LEU A 113 4.81 3.24 -1.84
C LEU A 113 5.91 2.31 -2.35
N THR A 114 5.93 1.08 -1.85
CA THR A 114 6.94 0.06 -2.21
C THR A 114 6.26 -1.21 -2.72
N LEU A 115 6.97 -1.98 -3.56
CA LEU A 115 6.53 -3.30 -4.01
C LEU A 115 7.34 -4.36 -3.26
N LYS A 116 6.65 -5.32 -2.65
CA LYS A 116 7.26 -6.44 -1.94
C LYS A 116 6.84 -7.76 -2.58
N ASP A 117 7.78 -8.68 -2.71
CA ASP A 117 7.50 -10.04 -3.17
C ASP A 117 6.78 -10.82 -2.05
N GLU A 118 5.51 -11.14 -2.26
CA GLU A 118 4.68 -11.97 -1.39
C GLU A 118 4.19 -13.19 -2.18
N ILE A 119 4.65 -14.39 -1.82
CA ILE A 119 4.21 -15.67 -2.41
C ILE A 119 4.23 -15.64 -3.96
N GLY A 120 5.36 -15.18 -4.52
CA GLY A 120 5.55 -15.13 -5.97
C GLY A 120 4.78 -14.01 -6.70
N GLN A 121 4.14 -13.09 -5.97
CA GLN A 121 3.49 -11.91 -6.53
C GLN A 121 3.99 -10.64 -5.85
N LYS A 122 4.28 -9.60 -6.64
CA LYS A 122 4.59 -8.27 -6.09
C LYS A 122 3.30 -7.61 -5.63
N LYS A 123 3.21 -7.32 -4.34
CA LYS A 123 2.12 -6.55 -3.74
C LYS A 123 2.63 -5.18 -3.33
N MET A 124 1.78 -4.17 -3.42
CA MET A 124 2.10 -2.83 -2.94
C MET A 124 1.94 -2.73 -1.41
N HIS A 125 2.84 -1.99 -0.79
CA HIS A 125 2.87 -1.65 0.63
C HIS A 125 3.12 -0.15 0.76
N GLY A 126 2.36 0.50 1.65
CA GLY A 126 2.55 1.91 1.97
C GLY A 126 3.31 2.03 3.28
N LEU A 127 4.39 2.79 3.33
CA LEU A 127 5.15 3.04 4.54
C LEU A 127 4.92 4.48 4.97
N GLN A 128 4.31 4.65 6.14
CA GLN A 128 4.06 5.96 6.72
C GLN A 128 4.87 6.11 8.00
N THR A 129 5.72 7.12 8.04
CA THR A 129 6.43 7.51 9.25
C THR A 129 5.50 8.29 10.17
N VAL A 130 5.48 7.92 11.44
CA VAL A 130 4.82 8.66 12.51
C VAL A 130 5.88 9.49 13.23
N GLN A 131 5.69 10.80 13.30
CA GLN A 131 6.58 11.67 14.04
C GLN A 131 6.23 11.64 15.53
N VAL A 132 7.23 11.43 16.39
CA VAL A 132 7.10 11.46 17.85
C VAL A 132 7.81 12.69 18.44
N HIS A 133 7.29 13.21 19.56
CA HIS A 133 7.74 14.50 20.13
C HIS A 133 8.45 14.38 21.48
N ASN A 134 9.15 13.28 21.73
CA ASN A 134 9.88 13.03 22.99
C ASN A 134 9.01 13.06 24.26
N GLU A 135 7.69 13.04 24.14
CA GLU A 135 6.75 12.94 25.26
C GLU A 135 6.25 11.51 25.44
N SER A 136 6.00 11.11 26.68
CA SER A 136 5.46 9.79 27.02
C SER A 136 3.94 9.84 27.14
N GLY A 137 3.25 8.87 26.56
CA GLY A 137 1.81 8.77 26.66
C GLY A 137 1.22 7.74 25.70
N ARG A 138 -0.07 7.86 25.41
CA ARG A 138 -0.78 7.01 24.45
C ARG A 138 -1.41 7.87 23.37
N ALA A 139 -1.11 7.54 22.13
CA ALA A 139 -1.79 8.06 20.95
C ALA A 139 -2.25 6.88 20.10
N ALA A 140 -3.41 7.03 19.44
CA ALA A 140 -3.84 6.12 18.39
C ALA A 140 -3.73 6.85 17.05
N VAL A 141 -3.11 6.19 16.09
CA VAL A 141 -3.01 6.65 14.69
C VAL A 141 -3.98 5.83 13.85
N SER A 142 -4.82 6.50 13.07
CA SER A 142 -5.77 5.88 12.15
C SER A 142 -5.51 6.33 10.71
N ALA A 143 -5.84 5.43 9.78
CA ALA A 143 -5.79 5.70 8.35
C ALA A 143 -7.16 5.40 7.73
N THR A 144 -7.64 6.32 6.91
CA THR A 144 -8.93 6.20 6.23
C THR A 144 -8.71 6.35 4.74
N ALA A 145 -9.19 5.39 3.94
CA ALA A 145 -9.26 5.55 2.49
C ALA A 145 -10.43 6.48 2.15
N ALA A 146 -10.16 7.77 1.98
CA ALA A 146 -11.15 8.81 1.74
C ALA A 146 -11.70 8.81 0.30
N GLY A 147 -11.14 7.97 -0.57
CA GLY A 147 -11.55 7.83 -1.96
C GLY A 147 -10.34 7.65 -2.87
N TYR A 148 -10.43 8.19 -4.08
CA TYR A 148 -9.34 8.19 -5.05
C TYR A 148 -8.77 9.59 -5.22
N GLN A 149 -7.48 9.69 -5.51
CA GLN A 149 -6.85 10.99 -5.72
C GLN A 149 -7.43 11.68 -6.96
N GLN A 150 -7.72 12.98 -6.80
CA GLN A 150 -8.37 13.78 -7.83
C GLN A 150 -7.57 13.85 -9.15
N SER A 151 -6.24 13.83 -9.06
CA SER A 151 -5.33 13.79 -10.22
C SER A 151 -5.59 12.56 -11.10
N HIS A 152 -5.73 11.38 -10.48
CA HIS A 152 -6.03 10.13 -11.18
C HIS A 152 -7.43 10.13 -11.77
N LEU A 153 -8.44 10.61 -11.04
CA LEU A 153 -9.81 10.70 -11.55
C LEU A 153 -9.92 11.64 -12.76
N LYS A 154 -9.23 12.79 -12.72
CA LYS A 154 -9.16 13.74 -13.84
C LYS A 154 -8.47 13.12 -15.05
N ALA A 155 -7.33 12.47 -14.85
CA ALA A 155 -6.60 11.79 -15.94
C ALA A 155 -7.45 10.70 -16.60
N ALA A 156 -8.24 9.96 -15.82
CA ALA A 156 -9.17 8.94 -16.30
C ALA A 156 -10.49 9.50 -16.87
N LYS A 157 -10.68 10.84 -16.88
CA LYS A 157 -11.90 11.53 -17.35
C LYS A 157 -13.17 11.01 -16.70
N VAL A 158 -13.09 10.64 -15.42
CA VAL A 158 -14.26 10.20 -14.66
C VAL A 158 -15.21 11.39 -14.48
N LYS A 159 -16.48 11.23 -14.85
CA LYS A 159 -17.52 12.20 -14.48
C LYS A 159 -17.78 12.05 -12.99
N ILE A 160 -17.36 13.04 -12.22
CA ILE A 160 -17.69 13.12 -10.80
C ILE A 160 -19.15 13.58 -10.75
N LEU A 161 -20.01 12.72 -10.21
CA LEU A 161 -21.43 13.00 -9.97
C LEU A 161 -21.59 13.85 -8.71
#